data_AF-A0A2E9UYY7-F1
#
_entry.id   AF-A0A2E9UYY7-F1
#
_cell.length_a   1.000
_cell.length_b   1.000
_cell.length_c   1.000
_cell.angle_alpha   90.00
_cell.angle_beta   90.00
_cell.angle_gamma   90.00
#
_symmetry.space_group_name_H-M   'P 1'
#
loop_
_entity.id
_entity.type
_entity.pdbx_description
1 polymer ?
#
loop_
_entity_poly.entity_id
_entity_poly.type
_entity_poly.pdbx_seq_one_letter_code
_entity_poly.pdbx_strand_id
1 'polypeptide(L)'
;MLTSAVISFNPMRRLGSTFIKKRKGGLYQIHYPADTHFLSPQAMDNILGVESNESGKLRDESIHDATSEKIVYKHTWENDDVVLCDNHWTMHAVEPFDNISVRKIMRRVTLVGDNQPISIESS
;
A
#
# COMPACT_ATOMS: atom_id res chain seq x y z
N MET A 1 -7.48 16.75 13.66
CA MET A 1 -7.90 15.82 12.58
C MET A 1 -6.95 14.63 12.59
N LEU A 2 -7.42 13.43 12.27
CA LEU A 2 -6.64 12.20 12.36
C LEU A 2 -6.29 11.71 10.94
N THR A 3 -5.11 12.07 10.46
CA THR A 3 -4.50 11.38 9.32
C THR A 3 -4.17 9.96 9.76
N SER A 4 -4.58 8.93 9.02
CA SER A 4 -4.21 7.54 9.36
C SER A 4 -4.55 6.54 8.26
N ALA A 5 -4.23 6.89 7.01
CA ALA A 5 -3.85 5.93 5.99
C ALA A 5 -2.84 6.61 5.06
N VAL A 6 -1.59 6.16 5.12
CA VAL A 6 -0.60 6.34 4.05
C VAL A 6 -0.81 5.16 3.11
N ILE A 7 -1.41 5.38 1.95
CA ILE A 7 -1.48 4.38 0.88
C ILE A 7 -0.39 4.73 -0.12
N SER A 8 0.63 3.88 -0.21
CA SER A 8 1.63 4.02 -1.26
C SER A 8 1.23 3.16 -2.45
N PHE A 9 1.23 3.79 -3.63
CA PHE A 9 1.15 3.11 -4.92
C PHE A 9 2.56 2.84 -5.40
N ASN A 10 2.82 1.70 -6.04
CA ASN A 10 4.13 1.40 -6.64
C ASN A 10 4.06 1.43 -8.19
N PRO A 11 4.05 2.62 -8.83
CA PRO A 11 4.00 2.73 -10.28
C PRO A 11 5.42 2.73 -10.88
N MET A 12 5.86 1.62 -11.48
CA MET A 12 7.02 1.67 -12.38
C MET A 12 6.75 2.51 -13.64
N ARG A 13 5.48 2.73 -14.01
CA ARG A 13 5.08 3.69 -15.07
C ARG A 13 3.84 4.50 -14.70
N ARG A 14 3.88 5.80 -15.00
CA ARG A 14 2.73 6.72 -14.89
C ARG A 14 1.66 6.40 -15.95
N LEU A 15 0.69 5.55 -15.59
CA LEU A 15 -0.62 5.47 -16.26
C LEU A 15 -1.73 5.63 -15.20
N GLY A 16 -2.87 6.18 -15.63
CA GLY A 16 -3.71 7.02 -14.75
C GLY A 16 -4.64 6.34 -13.72
N SER A 17 -4.45 6.75 -12.46
CA SER A 17 -5.45 6.96 -11.39
C SER A 17 -6.14 5.78 -10.67
N THR A 18 -6.35 6.00 -9.35
CA THR A 18 -7.26 5.30 -8.44
C THR A 18 -7.61 6.26 -7.29
N PHE A 19 -8.89 6.48 -6.99
CA PHE A 19 -9.38 7.43 -5.96
C PHE A 19 -10.36 6.74 -5.02
N ILE A 20 -10.21 6.88 -3.69
CA ILE A 20 -11.30 6.53 -2.75
C ILE A 20 -11.39 7.49 -1.54
N LYS A 21 -12.42 8.34 -1.57
CA LYS A 21 -13.15 8.89 -0.42
C LYS A 21 -14.61 9.09 -0.86
N LYS A 22 -15.59 8.81 0.00
CA LYS A 22 -17.00 9.00 -0.33
C LYS A 22 -17.86 9.28 0.92
N ARG A 23 -18.35 10.52 1.04
CA ARG A 23 -19.33 10.93 2.08
C ARG A 23 -20.78 10.53 1.76
N LYS A 24 -21.12 10.25 0.48
CA LYS A 24 -22.40 9.75 -0.12
C LYS A 24 -22.27 9.82 -1.67
N GLY A 25 -23.10 9.15 -2.48
CA GLY A 25 -23.16 9.39 -3.95
C GLY A 25 -22.41 8.38 -4.87
N GLY A 26 -21.32 8.80 -5.53
CA GLY A 26 -20.32 7.97 -6.26
C GLY A 26 -18.94 8.02 -5.58
N LEU A 27 -17.85 7.36 -6.00
CA LEU A 27 -17.57 6.45 -7.15
C LEU A 27 -16.40 5.48 -6.75
N TYR A 28 -15.90 4.63 -7.65
CA TYR A 28 -14.66 3.84 -7.52
C TYR A 28 -13.93 3.77 -8.88
N GLN A 29 -12.59 3.68 -8.87
CA GLN A 29 -11.78 3.30 -10.04
C GLN A 29 -10.77 2.25 -9.60
N ILE A 30 -10.64 1.16 -10.37
CA ILE A 30 -9.63 0.12 -10.17
C ILE A 30 -8.74 0.13 -11.42
N HIS A 31 -7.41 0.16 -11.22
CA HIS A 31 -6.43 0.13 -12.30
C HIS A 31 -5.64 -1.18 -12.24
N TYR A 32 -5.32 -1.76 -13.40
CA TYR A 32 -4.47 -2.94 -13.51
C TYR A 32 -3.08 -2.55 -14.07
N PRO A 33 -2.15 -2.03 -13.26
CA PRO A 33 -0.77 -1.79 -13.69
C PRO A 33 -0.09 -3.12 -14.06
N ALA A 34 0.60 -3.13 -15.20
CA ALA A 34 1.35 -4.30 -15.67
C ALA A 34 2.71 -4.48 -14.95
N ASP A 35 3.28 -3.39 -14.44
CA ASP A 35 4.62 -3.34 -13.85
C ASP A 35 4.55 -2.83 -12.39
N THR A 36 4.62 -3.73 -11.41
CA THR A 36 4.54 -3.42 -9.97
C THR A 36 5.46 -4.30 -9.14
N HIS A 37 6.14 -3.74 -8.13
CA HIS A 37 6.83 -4.57 -7.13
C HIS A 37 5.89 -4.93 -5.98
N PHE A 38 5.74 -6.22 -5.72
CA PHE A 38 5.10 -6.75 -4.52
C PHE A 38 6.08 -6.59 -3.34
N LEU A 39 5.81 -5.64 -2.44
CA LEU A 39 6.71 -5.29 -1.33
C LEU A 39 5.98 -5.30 0.01
N SER A 40 6.68 -5.71 1.08
CA SER A 40 6.20 -5.59 2.46
C SER A 40 7.38 -5.35 3.43
N PRO A 41 7.62 -4.11 3.87
CA PRO A 41 8.73 -3.76 4.78
C PRO A 41 8.77 -4.56 6.08
N GLN A 42 7.62 -5.12 6.50
CA GLN A 42 7.43 -5.85 7.76
C GLN A 42 7.55 -7.37 7.62
N ALA A 43 7.40 -7.91 6.40
CA ALA A 43 7.38 -9.36 6.14
C ALA A 43 8.47 -9.83 5.16
N MET A 44 9.18 -8.90 4.51
CA MET A 44 10.32 -9.21 3.65
C MET A 44 11.61 -9.32 4.44
N ASP A 45 12.31 -10.42 4.20
CA ASP A 45 13.64 -10.72 4.76
C ASP A 45 14.73 -10.52 3.68
N ASN A 46 14.99 -11.54 2.86
CA ASN A 46 16.06 -11.52 1.85
C ASN A 46 15.58 -11.80 0.42
N ILE A 47 16.32 -11.25 -0.56
CA ILE A 47 16.19 -11.57 -1.99
C ILE A 47 16.95 -12.87 -2.27
N LEU A 48 16.26 -13.88 -2.80
CA LEU A 48 16.87 -15.17 -3.12
C LEU A 48 17.93 -15.02 -4.23
N GLY A 49 19.06 -15.71 -4.08
CA GLY A 49 20.18 -15.66 -5.03
C GLY A 49 21.10 -14.43 -4.90
N VAL A 50 20.76 -13.48 -4.02
CA VAL A 50 21.57 -12.28 -3.74
C VAL A 50 22.28 -12.44 -2.39
N GLU A 51 23.49 -11.90 -2.26
CA GLU A 51 24.22 -11.89 -0.99
C GLU A 51 23.48 -11.04 0.06
N SER A 52 23.54 -11.39 1.36
CA SER A 52 22.68 -10.80 2.39
C SER A 52 22.84 -9.28 2.55
N ASN A 53 24.05 -8.73 2.47
CA ASN A 53 24.29 -7.28 2.56
C ASN A 53 23.79 -6.55 1.30
N GLU A 54 23.91 -7.15 0.13
CA GLU A 54 23.37 -6.60 -1.13
C GLU A 54 21.83 -6.68 -1.17
N SER A 55 21.27 -7.82 -0.76
CA SER A 55 19.83 -8.05 -0.54
C SER A 55 19.23 -6.99 0.39
N GLY A 56 19.88 -6.72 1.53
CA GLY A 56 19.47 -5.69 2.49
C GLY A 56 19.41 -4.30 1.88
N LYS A 57 20.45 -3.90 1.10
CA LYS A 57 20.49 -2.60 0.40
C LYS A 57 19.39 -2.47 -0.63
N LEU A 58 19.24 -3.46 -1.53
CA LEU A 58 18.21 -3.45 -2.57
C LEU A 58 16.80 -3.40 -1.97
N ARG A 59 16.58 -4.08 -0.84
CA ARG A 59 15.33 -4.01 -0.06
C ARG A 59 15.10 -2.60 0.49
N ASP A 60 16.10 -1.99 1.13
CA ASP A 60 15.97 -0.64 1.72
C ASP A 60 15.79 0.45 0.65
N GLU A 61 16.50 0.36 -0.49
CA GLU A 61 16.32 1.23 -1.66
C GLU A 61 14.91 1.08 -2.26
N SER A 62 14.44 -0.15 -2.45
CA SER A 62 13.08 -0.43 -2.94
C SER A 62 12.00 0.13 -2.01
N ILE A 63 12.21 0.03 -0.69
CA ILE A 63 11.30 0.59 0.32
C ILE A 63 11.34 2.12 0.31
N HIS A 64 12.52 2.74 0.18
CA HIS A 64 12.67 4.19 0.08
C HIS A 64 11.89 4.75 -1.12
N ASP A 65 12.12 4.19 -2.30
CA ASP A 65 11.42 4.61 -3.52
C ASP A 65 9.92 4.35 -3.40
N ALA A 66 9.52 3.16 -2.96
CA ALA A 66 8.12 2.78 -2.75
C ALA A 66 7.43 3.46 -1.55
N THR A 67 8.10 4.39 -0.84
CA THR A 67 7.49 5.23 0.20
C THR A 67 7.68 6.74 -0.04
N SER A 68 8.21 7.13 -1.20
CA SER A 68 8.41 8.52 -1.59
C SER A 68 7.10 9.33 -1.57
N GLU A 69 7.15 10.58 -1.11
CA GLU A 69 5.97 11.46 -1.03
C GLU A 69 5.26 11.66 -2.39
N LYS A 70 5.97 11.44 -3.50
CA LYS A 70 5.44 11.57 -4.88
C LYS A 70 4.39 10.51 -5.25
N ILE A 71 4.33 9.40 -4.53
CA ILE A 71 3.47 8.23 -4.82
C ILE A 71 2.60 7.82 -3.61
N VAL A 72 2.68 8.58 -2.51
CA VAL A 72 1.90 8.38 -1.29
C VAL A 72 0.63 9.22 -1.30
N TYR A 73 -0.52 8.58 -1.14
CA TYR A 73 -1.78 9.22 -0.76
C TYR A 73 -1.94 9.21 0.76
N LYS A 74 -2.21 10.37 1.36
CA LYS A 74 -2.55 10.49 2.79
C LYS A 74 -4.04 10.76 2.97
N HIS A 75 -4.73 9.89 3.71
CA HIS A 75 -6.14 10.07 4.03
C HIS A 75 -6.36 10.66 5.43
N THR A 76 -7.03 11.82 5.47
CA THR A 76 -7.58 12.43 6.69
C THR A 76 -8.99 11.92 6.91
N TRP A 77 -9.15 11.05 7.93
CA TRP A 77 -10.41 10.38 8.21
C TRP A 77 -11.47 11.32 8.80
N GLU A 78 -12.70 11.15 8.31
CA GLU A 78 -13.94 11.68 8.90
C GLU A 78 -14.92 10.53 9.16
N ASN A 79 -16.02 10.81 9.88
CA ASN A 79 -17.10 9.83 10.06
C ASN A 79 -17.72 9.46 8.70
N ASP A 80 -18.13 8.20 8.59
CA ASP A 80 -18.72 7.58 7.40
C ASP A 80 -17.82 7.52 6.14
N ASP A 81 -16.53 7.89 6.24
CA ASP A 81 -15.57 7.63 5.17
C ASP A 81 -15.34 6.13 4.98
N VAL A 82 -15.35 5.71 3.71
CA VAL A 82 -14.92 4.39 3.27
C VAL A 82 -13.68 4.56 2.41
N VAL A 83 -12.66 3.74 2.67
CA VAL A 83 -11.46 3.57 1.85
C VAL A 83 -11.33 2.09 1.52
N LEU A 84 -10.94 1.79 0.30
CA LEU A 84 -10.59 0.46 -0.19
C LEU A 84 -9.18 0.54 -0.79
N CYS A 85 -8.45 -0.56 -0.79
CA CYS A 85 -7.11 -0.65 -1.33
C CYS A 85 -6.97 -1.98 -2.07
N ASP A 86 -6.24 -1.99 -3.19
CA ASP A 86 -5.84 -3.24 -3.84
C ASP A 86 -4.59 -3.77 -3.14
N ASN A 87 -4.73 -4.86 -2.40
CA ASN A 87 -3.66 -5.41 -1.58
C ASN A 87 -2.60 -6.18 -2.40
N HIS A 88 -2.73 -6.29 -3.73
CA HIS A 88 -1.65 -6.81 -4.58
C HIS A 88 -0.59 -5.75 -4.86
N TRP A 89 -0.99 -4.47 -4.99
CA TRP A 89 -0.17 -3.41 -5.60
C TRP A 89 -0.10 -2.10 -4.80
N THR A 90 -0.74 -2.07 -3.63
CA THR A 90 -0.62 -0.96 -2.67
C THR A 90 -0.09 -1.45 -1.34
N MET A 91 0.77 -0.63 -0.73
CA MET A 91 1.13 -0.76 0.68
C MET A 91 0.31 0.23 1.50
N HIS A 92 -0.05 -0.13 2.73
CA HIS A 92 -0.73 0.79 3.64
C HIS A 92 -0.05 0.87 5.01
N ALA A 93 0.11 2.09 5.53
CA ALA A 93 0.62 2.36 6.86
C ALA A 93 -0.31 3.27 7.66
N VAL A 94 -0.32 3.09 8.98
CA VAL A 94 -1.03 3.94 9.93
C VAL A 94 -0.02 4.91 10.54
N GLU A 95 -0.23 6.21 10.39
CA GLU A 95 0.57 7.21 11.10
C GLU A 95 0.30 7.13 12.61
N PRO A 96 1.32 7.30 13.48
CA PRO A 96 1.13 7.31 14.93
C PRO A 96 0.08 8.33 15.37
N PHE A 97 -0.78 7.94 16.30
CA PHE A 97 -1.82 8.78 16.88
C PHE A 97 -1.94 8.52 18.38
N ASP A 98 -2.44 9.50 19.13
CA ASP A 98 -2.75 9.34 20.55
C ASP A 98 -3.93 8.38 20.74
N ASN A 99 -3.63 7.11 21.02
CA ASN A 99 -4.62 6.07 21.25
C ASN A 99 -5.20 6.06 22.68
N ILE A 100 -4.79 7.00 23.54
CA ILE A 100 -5.28 7.14 24.92
C ILE A 100 -6.43 8.16 24.95
N SER A 101 -6.22 9.35 24.39
CA SER A 101 -7.27 10.40 24.36
C SER A 101 -8.25 10.24 23.19
N VAL A 102 -7.87 9.54 22.11
CA VAL A 102 -8.67 9.43 20.89
C VAL A 102 -9.22 8.02 20.67
N ARG A 103 -10.55 7.89 20.75
CA ARG A 103 -11.25 6.66 20.37
C ARG A 103 -11.45 6.59 18.85
N LYS A 104 -10.71 5.70 18.17
CA LYS A 104 -10.94 5.35 16.75
C LYS A 104 -11.55 3.96 16.63
N ILE A 105 -12.65 3.82 15.88
CA ILE A 105 -13.25 2.52 15.51
C ILE A 105 -13.31 2.45 13.99
N MET A 106 -12.70 1.42 13.42
CA MET A 106 -12.77 1.13 11.99
C MET A 106 -13.46 -0.21 11.77
N ARG A 107 -14.24 -0.34 10.70
CA ARG A 107 -14.78 -1.63 10.23
C ARG A 107 -14.06 -1.97 8.93
N ARG A 108 -13.56 -3.20 8.81
CA ARG A 108 -12.87 -3.70 7.61
C ARG A 108 -13.62 -4.91 7.06
N VAL A 109 -13.81 -4.92 5.74
CA VAL A 109 -14.12 -6.13 4.97
C VAL A 109 -12.89 -6.45 4.14
N THR A 110 -12.48 -7.72 4.13
CA THR A 110 -11.38 -8.20 3.28
C THR A 110 -12.01 -9.02 2.17
N LEU A 111 -11.79 -8.63 0.92
CA LEU A 111 -12.13 -9.44 -0.24
C LEU A 111 -11.01 -10.49 -0.40
N VAL A 112 -11.39 -11.74 -0.63
CA VAL A 112 -10.44 -12.82 -0.92
C VAL A 112 -10.09 -12.73 -2.41
N GLY A 113 -8.80 -12.77 -2.74
CA GLY A 113 -8.31 -12.81 -4.12
C GLY A 113 -8.25 -14.24 -4.65
N ASP A 114 -8.43 -14.40 -5.96
CA ASP A 114 -8.55 -15.74 -6.59
C ASP A 114 -7.20 -16.44 -6.83
N ASN A 115 -6.08 -15.71 -6.81
CA ASN A 115 -4.75 -16.22 -7.13
C ASN A 115 -3.71 -15.90 -6.05
N GLN A 116 -2.75 -16.79 -5.84
CA GLN A 116 -1.54 -16.50 -5.07
C GLN A 116 -0.54 -15.70 -5.92
N PRO A 117 0.35 -14.88 -5.32
CA PRO A 117 1.48 -14.30 -6.04
C PRO A 117 2.33 -15.39 -6.70
N ILE A 118 2.58 -15.24 -8.00
CA ILE A 118 3.36 -16.22 -8.77
C ILE A 118 4.84 -16.01 -8.48
N SER A 119 5.52 -17.04 -7.98
CA SER A 119 6.98 -17.07 -7.90
C SER A 119 7.57 -17.19 -9.30
N ILE A 120 8.27 -16.16 -9.76
CA ILE A 120 9.07 -16.22 -10.99
C ILE A 120 10.43 -16.83 -10.61
N GLU A 121 10.63 -18.11 -10.91
CA GLU A 121 11.94 -18.73 -10.77
C GLU A 121 12.88 -18.18 -11.86
N SER A 122 14.06 -17.70 -11.44
CA SER A 122 15.11 -17.25 -12.36
C SER A 122 15.80 -18.46 -12.99
N SER A 123 15.65 -18.60 -14.31
CA SER A 123 16.32 -19.59 -15.16
C SER A 123 17.81 -19.33 -15.33
#